data_AF-N6YDA5-F1
#
_entry.id   AF-N6YDA5-F1
#
_cell.length_a   1.000
_cell.length_b   1.000
_cell.length_c   1.000
_cell.angle_alpha   90.00
_cell.angle_beta   90.00
_cell.angle_gamma   90.00
#
_symmetry.space_group_name_H-M   'P 1'
#
loop_
_entity.id
_entity.type
_entity.pdbx_description
1 polymer ?
#
loop_
_entity_poly.entity_id
_entity_poly.type
_entity_poly.pdbx_seq_one_letter_code
_entity_poly.pdbx_strand_id
1 'polypeptide(L)'
;MNTLPPLARVPLLVLGLLSLLTGVFAGLARLGVEVPALAAVHAGNHAALMICAFFGTVICLERAVALGGLWPYAGPAAAGAGGVLLLAGGPL
;
A
#
# COMPACT_ATOMS: atom_id res chain seq x y z
N MET A 1 4.92 1.44 -27.12
CA MET A 1 5.33 2.01 -25.82
C MET A 1 5.52 0.85 -24.85
N ASN A 2 6.75 0.57 -24.40
CA ASN A 2 7.02 -0.59 -23.55
C ASN A 2 6.44 -0.33 -22.15
N THR A 3 5.41 -1.09 -21.77
CA THR A 3 4.83 -1.11 -20.41
C THR A 3 5.27 -2.37 -19.69
N LEU A 4 5.16 -2.40 -18.36
CA LEU A 4 5.44 -3.62 -17.60
C LEU A 4 4.44 -4.73 -18.01
N PRO A 5 4.90 -5.97 -18.25
CA PRO A 5 4.01 -7.10 -18.46
C PRO A 5 3.21 -7.38 -17.17
N PRO A 6 2.04 -8.04 -17.25
CA PRO A 6 1.17 -8.26 -16.09
C PRO A 6 1.87 -8.86 -14.87
N LEU A 7 2.74 -9.85 -15.08
CA LEU A 7 3.50 -10.50 -14.00
C LEU A 7 4.49 -9.57 -13.32
N ALA A 8 5.08 -8.61 -14.04
CA ALA A 8 6.01 -7.65 -13.46
C ALA A 8 5.32 -6.60 -12.56
N ARG A 9 3.98 -6.56 -12.54
CA ARG A 9 3.18 -5.67 -11.68
C ARG A 9 2.85 -6.31 -10.33
N VAL A 10 3.03 -7.63 -10.21
CA VAL A 10 2.73 -8.39 -8.98
C VAL A 10 3.43 -7.83 -7.75
N PRO A 11 4.71 -7.42 -7.78
CA PRO A 11 5.34 -6.82 -6.60
C PRO A 11 4.60 -5.57 -6.10
N LEU A 12 4.12 -4.71 -7.00
CA LEU A 12 3.35 -3.51 -6.63
C LEU A 12 2.01 -3.90 -5.98
N LEU A 13 1.33 -4.91 -6.53
CA LEU A 13 0.11 -5.45 -5.93
C LEU A 13 0.36 -6.05 -4.55
N VAL A 14 1.50 -6.71 -4.33
CA VAL A 14 1.89 -7.24 -3.02
C VAL A 14 2.06 -6.10 -2.01
N LEU A 15 2.69 -4.98 -2.38
CA LEU A 15 2.80 -3.81 -1.50
C LEU A 15 1.42 -3.26 -1.10
N GLY A 16 0.52 -3.15 -2.07
CA GLY A 16 -0.88 -2.75 -1.84
C GLY A 16 -1.61 -3.74 -0.93
N LEU A 17 -1.43 -5.05 -1.14
CA LEU A 17 -2.06 -6.10 -0.33
C LEU A 17 -1.55 -6.09 1.12
N LEU A 18 -0.25 -5.92 1.34
CA LEU A 18 0.32 -5.80 2.69
C LEU A 18 -0.26 -4.58 3.42
N SER A 19 -0.37 -3.46 2.71
CA SER A 19 -0.98 -2.22 3.23
C SER A 19 -2.47 -2.39 3.54
N LEU A 20 -3.21 -3.11 2.70
CA LEU A 20 -4.61 -3.44 2.92
C LEU A 20 -4.79 -4.30 4.18
N LEU A 21 -4.07 -5.42 4.28
CA LEU A 21 -4.20 -6.34 5.40
C LEU A 21 -3.89 -5.63 6.72
N THR A 22 -2.74 -4.96 6.79
CA THR A 22 -2.33 -4.22 7.99
C THR A 22 -3.25 -3.04 8.29
N GLY A 23 -3.70 -2.31 7.27
CA GLY A 23 -4.67 -1.22 7.42
C GLY A 23 -6.03 -1.68 7.94
N VAL A 24 -6.52 -2.84 7.50
CA VAL A 24 -7.77 -3.44 8.00
C VAL A 24 -7.63 -3.85 9.47
N PHE A 25 -6.56 -4.56 9.84
CA PHE A 25 -6.35 -4.92 11.25
C PHE A 25 -6.13 -3.68 12.14
N ALA A 26 -5.43 -2.66 11.65
CA ALA A 26 -5.30 -1.38 12.34
C ALA A 26 -6.67 -0.69 12.51
N GLY A 27 -7.55 -0.80 11.52
CA GLY A 27 -8.93 -0.31 11.59
C GLY A 27 -9.76 -1.05 12.63
N LEU A 28 -9.64 -2.38 12.69
CA LEU A 28 -10.28 -3.21 13.71
C LEU A 28 -9.77 -2.85 15.13
N ALA A 29 -8.47 -2.62 15.29
CA ALA A 29 -7.90 -2.14 16.56
C ALA A 29 -8.50 -0.78 16.98
N ARG A 30 -8.71 0.15 16.04
CA ARG A 30 -9.39 1.42 16.31
C ARG A 30 -10.84 1.26 16.75
N LEU A 31 -11.50 0.16 16.36
CA LEU A 31 -12.86 -0.18 16.78
C LEU A 31 -12.90 -0.92 18.13
N GLY A 32 -11.75 -1.16 18.78
CA GLY A 32 -11.67 -1.90 20.04
C GLY A 32 -11.76 -3.42 19.86
N VAL A 33 -11.59 -3.93 18.65
CA VAL A 33 -11.52 -5.37 18.39
C VAL A 33 -10.10 -5.86 18.74
N GLU A 34 -10.03 -6.95 19.50
CA GLU A 34 -8.77 -7.62 19.81
C GLU A 34 -8.12 -8.15 18.53
N VAL A 35 -6.90 -7.69 18.26
CA VAL A 35 -6.09 -8.09 17.11
C VAL A 35 -4.66 -8.39 17.57
N PRO A 36 -3.83 -9.10 16.76
CA PRO A 36 -2.43 -9.31 17.11
C PRO A 36 -1.69 -8.00 17.42
N ALA A 37 -0.78 -8.02 18.38
CA ALA A 37 -0.06 -6.82 18.87
C ALA A 37 0.65 -6.05 17.73
N LEU A 38 1.18 -6.78 16.74
CA LEU A 38 1.83 -6.21 15.56
C LEU A 38 0.87 -5.37 14.69
N ALA A 39 -0.43 -5.64 14.70
CA ALA A 39 -1.40 -4.78 14.05
C ALA A 39 -1.92 -3.66 14.96
N ALA A 40 -2.06 -3.94 16.27
CA ALA A 40 -2.52 -2.96 17.24
C ALA A 40 -1.60 -1.73 17.32
N VAL A 41 -0.27 -1.92 17.22
CA VAL A 41 0.72 -0.82 17.21
C VAL A 41 0.53 0.15 16.02
N HIS A 42 -0.10 -0.32 14.94
CA HIS A 42 -0.37 0.48 13.74
C HIS A 42 -1.77 1.09 13.72
N ALA A 43 -2.55 1.04 14.81
CA ALA A 43 -3.90 1.62 14.86
C ALA A 43 -3.91 3.10 14.44
N GLY A 44 -2.94 3.90 14.89
CA GLY A 44 -2.79 5.31 14.49
C GLY A 44 -2.47 5.52 13.01
N ASN A 45 -1.90 4.50 12.35
CA ASN A 45 -1.46 4.54 10.96
C ASN A 45 -2.54 4.11 9.97
N HIS A 46 -3.75 3.73 10.44
CA HIS A 46 -4.82 3.20 9.61
C HIS A 46 -5.10 4.02 8.34
N ALA A 47 -5.27 5.35 8.48
CA ALA A 47 -5.60 6.21 7.34
C ALA A 47 -4.45 6.27 6.32
N ALA A 48 -3.21 6.36 6.79
CA ALA A 48 -2.03 6.37 5.91
C ALA A 48 -1.87 5.03 5.17
N LEU A 49 -2.07 3.90 5.86
CA LEU A 49 -2.02 2.56 5.27
C LEU A 49 -3.13 2.34 4.23
N MET A 50 -4.36 2.79 4.51
CA MET A 50 -5.49 2.60 3.61
C MET A 50 -5.48 3.56 2.42
N ILE A 51 -5.27 4.85 2.66
CA ILE A 51 -5.41 5.89 1.64
C ILE A 51 -4.10 6.04 0.86
N CYS A 52 -3.01 6.35 1.54
CA CYS A 52 -1.75 6.69 0.88
C CYS A 52 -1.04 5.46 0.33
N ALA A 53 -1.00 4.36 1.10
CA ALA A 53 -0.32 3.15 0.67
C ALA A 53 -1.22 2.24 -0.19
N PHE A 54 -2.31 1.68 0.35
CA PHE A 54 -3.16 0.75 -0.41
C PHE A 54 -3.83 1.41 -1.61
N PHE A 55 -4.73 2.37 -1.40
CA PHE A 55 -5.41 3.05 -2.51
C PHE A 55 -4.44 3.79 -3.42
N GLY A 56 -3.46 4.49 -2.86
CA GLY A 56 -2.41 5.14 -3.65
C GLY A 56 -1.67 4.18 -4.57
N THR A 57 -1.31 2.98 -4.10
CA THR A 57 -0.67 1.96 -4.94
C THR A 57 -1.60 1.48 -6.05
N VAL A 58 -2.84 1.06 -5.76
CA VAL A 58 -3.71 0.46 -6.78
C VAL A 58 -4.21 1.49 -7.79
N ILE A 59 -4.58 2.70 -7.34
CA ILE A 59 -5.02 3.80 -8.22
C ILE A 59 -3.89 4.22 -9.14
N CYS A 60 -2.69 4.46 -8.60
CA CYS A 60 -1.55 4.84 -9.43
C CYS A 60 -1.13 3.70 -10.37
N LEU A 61 -1.30 2.43 -9.98
CA LEU A 61 -1.02 1.28 -10.84
C LEU A 61 -2.01 1.21 -12.01
N GLU A 62 -3.31 1.34 -11.77
CA GLU A 62 -4.32 1.40 -12.84
C GLU A 62 -4.03 2.54 -13.82
N ARG A 63 -3.71 3.73 -13.28
CA ARG A 63 -3.31 4.89 -14.09
C ARG A 63 -2.03 4.64 -14.87
N ALA A 64 -1.04 3.97 -14.27
CA ALA A 64 0.20 3.63 -14.95
C ALA A 64 -0.01 2.67 -16.12
N VAL A 65 -0.91 1.71 -15.95
CA VAL A 65 -1.31 0.79 -17.02
C VAL A 65 -2.01 1.54 -18.16
N ALA A 66 -2.91 2.48 -17.83
CA ALA A 66 -3.64 3.28 -18.81
C ALA A 66 -2.74 4.26 -19.59
N LEU A 67 -1.78 4.90 -18.92
CA LEU A 67 -0.85 5.84 -19.54
C LEU A 67 0.22 5.15 -20.42
N GLY A 68 0.62 3.93 -20.05
CA GLY A 68 1.69 3.22 -20.73
C GLY A 68 3.09 3.80 -20.48
N GLY A 69 4.12 3.08 -20.90
CA GLY A 69 5.52 3.40 -20.56
C GLY A 69 5.91 2.95 -19.15
N LEU A 70 7.18 3.17 -18.77
CA LEU A 70 7.72 2.71 -17.48
C LEU A 70 7.67 3.78 -16.37
N TRP A 71 7.76 5.06 -16.74
CA TRP A 71 7.79 6.15 -15.76
C TRP A 71 6.56 6.24 -14.84
N PRO A 72 5.31 5.96 -15.30
CA PRO A 72 4.14 6.11 -14.42
C PRO A 72 4.15 5.13 -13.23
N TYR A 73 4.89 4.02 -13.35
CA TYR A 73 5.04 3.03 -12.28
C TYR A 73 5.85 3.54 -11.08
N ALA A 74 6.50 4.72 -11.17
CA ALA A 74 7.10 5.37 -10.02
C ALA A 74 6.05 5.75 -8.96
N GLY A 75 4.85 6.15 -9.38
CA GLY A 75 3.73 6.48 -8.49
C GLY A 75 3.30 5.32 -7.57
N PRO A 76 2.88 4.16 -8.12
CA PRO A 76 2.49 3.02 -7.29
C PRO A 76 3.66 2.46 -6.47
N ALA A 77 4.89 2.52 -6.99
CA ALA A 77 6.09 2.09 -6.26
C ALA A 77 6.35 2.97 -5.03
N ALA A 78 6.29 4.29 -5.17
CA ALA A 78 6.48 5.22 -4.05
C ALA A 78 5.38 5.06 -2.98
N ALA A 79 4.12 4.95 -3.41
CA ALA A 79 2.99 4.72 -2.50
C ALA A 79 3.17 3.42 -1.69
N GLY A 80 3.51 2.32 -2.38
CA GLY A 80 3.65 1.01 -1.74
C GLY A 80 4.88 0.94 -0.84
N ALA A 81 6.01 1.52 -1.27
CA ALA A 81 7.22 1.60 -0.47
C ALA A 81 7.02 2.46 0.78
N GLY A 82 6.26 3.57 0.68
CA GLY A 82 5.86 4.38 1.83
C GLY A 82 5.08 3.57 2.87
N GLY A 83 4.15 2.72 2.42
CA GLY A 83 3.45 1.77 3.30
C GLY A 83 4.37 0.81 4.03
N VAL A 84 5.34 0.21 3.32
CA VAL A 84 6.33 -0.70 3.93
C VAL A 84 7.22 0.04 4.93
N LEU A 85 7.68 1.25 4.60
CA LEU A 85 8.47 2.08 5.51
C LEU A 85 7.70 2.39 6.79
N LEU A 86 6.42 2.72 6.67
CA LEU A 86 5.55 2.99 7.82
C LEU A 86 5.36 1.74 8.70
N LEU A 87 5.20 0.57 8.09
CA LEU A 87 5.14 -0.71 8.82
C LEU A 87 6.47 -1.06 9.48
N ALA A 88 7.59 -0.63 8.92
CA ALA A 88 8.92 -0.78 9.50
C ALA A 88 9.23 0.24 10.61
N GLY A 89 8.26 1.06 11.03
CA GLY A 89 8.44 2.08 12.07
C GLY A 89 9.03 3.40 11.56
N GLY A 90 9.03 3.61 10.24
CA GLY A 90 9.37 4.88 9.62
C GLY A 90 8.36 5.99 9.97
N PRO A 91 8.73 7.25 9.72
CA PRO A 91 7.88 8.39 10.04
C PRO A 91 6.62 8.44 9.17
N LEU A 92 5.57 9.04 9.72
CA LEU A 92 4.44 9.59 8.97
C LEU A 92 4.78 10.97 8.42
#